data_AF-A0A967E7G6-F1
#
_entry.id   AF-A0A967E7G6-F1
#
_cell.length_a   1.000
_cell.length_b   1.000
_cell.length_c   1.000
_cell.angle_alpha   90.00
_cell.angle_beta   90.00
_cell.angle_gamma   90.00
#
_symmetry.space_group_name_H-M   'P 1'
#
loop_
_entity.id
_entity.type
_entity.pdbx_description
1 polymer ?
#
loop_
_entity_poly.entity_id
_entity_poly.type
_entity_poly.pdbx_seq_one_letter_code
_entity_poly.pdbx_strand_id
1 'polypeptide(L)'
;MSGQLITTPMHPNISVKSVFVKAMTNGKDVGLRLEWIDQTKNDTAIGPQDFRDQVAVMFPVNTAGAPPFQCMGQSGGTTNIWRWNAEWQKDIGKDSAGIWDVDDQYPGIFWDFYFEEPAGGVTYPDRIGRSLGPFNSGIWSGNIMSDPTLRVSSVEDLSANGFSTLTTQAHQDVIGNGVWEPSGSVKGGGYTGPTWRVVVKRTLETGDANDVQFKAGMSVPIAFAVWDGANIERNGMKSLSTWFTLKL
;
A
#
# COMPACT_ATOMS: atom_id res chain seq x y z
N MET A 1 -7.62 -8.33 14.62
CA MET A 1 -7.62 -6.95 14.11
C MET A 1 -9.00 -6.36 14.29
N SER A 2 -9.10 -5.04 14.43
CA SER A 2 -10.35 -4.31 14.65
C SER A 2 -10.47 -3.14 13.69
N GLY A 3 -11.70 -2.77 13.32
CA GLY A 3 -11.94 -1.60 12.48
C GLY A 3 -11.54 -0.31 13.21
N GLN A 4 -10.93 0.62 12.49
CA GLN A 4 -10.63 1.95 13.03
C GLN A 4 -11.91 2.82 13.07
N LEU A 5 -12.21 3.42 14.23
CA LEU A 5 -13.45 4.19 14.49
C LEU A 5 -13.16 5.62 14.97
N ILE A 6 -12.08 6.23 14.49
CA ILE A 6 -11.61 7.54 14.96
C ILE A 6 -12.20 8.71 14.16
N THR A 7 -12.40 8.54 12.84
CA THR A 7 -12.86 9.61 11.96
C THR A 7 -13.89 9.10 10.97
N THR A 8 -14.78 9.97 10.51
CA THR A 8 -15.77 9.65 9.49
C THR A 8 -15.17 9.74 8.08
N PRO A 9 -15.64 8.92 7.12
CA PRO A 9 -16.58 7.81 7.30
C PRO A 9 -15.94 6.63 8.04
N MET A 10 -16.74 5.97 8.90
CA MET A 10 -16.31 4.80 9.68
C MET A 10 -16.79 3.50 9.03
N HIS A 11 -15.98 2.44 9.12
CA HIS A 11 -16.34 1.11 8.64
C HIS A 11 -16.02 0.04 9.71
N PRO A 12 -16.85 -0.12 10.76
CA PRO A 12 -16.59 -1.09 11.84
C PRO A 12 -16.52 -2.54 11.34
N ASN A 13 -17.31 -2.87 10.30
CA ASN A 13 -17.44 -4.20 9.74
C ASN A 13 -16.30 -4.51 8.74
N ILE A 14 -15.07 -4.50 9.22
CA ILE A 14 -13.90 -4.90 8.42
C ILE A 14 -13.95 -6.40 8.07
N SER A 15 -13.39 -6.82 6.94
CA SER A 15 -13.35 -8.24 6.55
C SER A 15 -12.14 -8.97 7.13
N VAL A 16 -10.96 -8.33 7.12
CA VAL A 16 -9.70 -8.96 7.54
C VAL A 16 -9.54 -8.94 9.07
N LYS A 17 -9.82 -10.08 9.71
CA LYS A 17 -9.73 -10.19 11.18
C LYS A 17 -8.36 -10.59 11.70
N SER A 18 -7.49 -11.12 10.85
CA SER A 18 -6.16 -11.62 11.23
C SER A 18 -5.15 -11.42 10.13
N VAL A 19 -3.94 -11.02 10.52
CA VAL A 19 -2.75 -11.02 9.66
C VAL A 19 -1.66 -11.83 10.36
N PHE A 20 -0.97 -12.65 9.60
CA PHE A 20 0.14 -13.48 10.07
C PHE A 20 1.44 -12.84 9.60
N VAL A 21 2.32 -12.56 10.55
CA VAL A 21 3.54 -11.80 10.28
C VAL A 21 4.76 -12.63 10.69
N LYS A 22 5.76 -12.66 9.81
CA LYS A 22 7.11 -13.15 10.11
C LYS A 22 8.10 -12.06 9.81
N ALA A 23 9.05 -11.87 10.71
CA ALA A 23 10.16 -10.95 10.53
C ALA A 23 11.46 -11.72 10.41
N MET A 24 12.39 -11.19 9.62
CA MET A 24 13.75 -11.69 9.54
C MET A 24 14.73 -10.54 9.31
N THR A 25 15.97 -10.72 9.76
CA THR A 25 17.09 -9.82 9.47
C THR A 25 18.28 -10.64 9.01
N ASN A 26 19.07 -10.08 8.09
CA ASN A 26 20.36 -10.64 7.68
C ASN A 26 21.54 -9.84 8.28
N GLY A 27 21.27 -8.92 9.22
CA GLY A 27 22.27 -8.00 9.78
C GLY A 27 22.54 -6.74 8.97
N LYS A 28 21.94 -6.61 7.77
CA LYS A 28 22.00 -5.41 6.90
C LYS A 28 20.61 -4.90 6.53
N ASP A 29 19.68 -5.80 6.27
CA ASP A 29 18.30 -5.55 5.88
C ASP A 29 17.35 -6.20 6.89
N VAL A 30 16.20 -5.58 7.09
CA VAL A 30 15.03 -6.18 7.73
C VAL A 30 13.98 -6.51 6.68
N GLY A 31 13.42 -7.71 6.76
CA GLY A 31 12.33 -8.18 5.92
C GLY A 31 11.12 -8.60 6.75
N LEU A 32 9.94 -8.22 6.30
CA LEU A 32 8.67 -8.63 6.90
C LEU A 32 7.84 -9.35 5.85
N ARG A 33 7.33 -10.53 6.19
CA ARG A 33 6.33 -11.26 5.42
C ARG A 33 4.99 -11.17 6.13
N LEU A 34 3.99 -10.64 5.45
CA LEU A 34 2.62 -10.48 5.91
C LEU A 34 1.69 -11.36 5.07
N GLU A 35 0.82 -12.10 5.73
CA GLU A 35 -0.14 -13.01 5.10
C GLU A 35 -1.54 -12.82 5.68
N TRP A 36 -2.54 -12.67 4.83
CA TRP A 36 -3.94 -12.63 5.23
C TRP A 36 -4.82 -13.32 4.20
N ILE A 37 -5.96 -13.81 4.66
CA ILE A 37 -6.97 -14.43 3.80
C ILE A 37 -7.77 -13.32 3.14
N ASP A 38 -7.96 -13.44 1.84
CA ASP A 38 -8.71 -12.50 1.04
C ASP A 38 -9.37 -13.24 -0.11
N GLN A 39 -10.70 -13.24 -0.17
CA GLN A 39 -11.46 -14.03 -1.15
C GLN A 39 -11.34 -13.45 -2.56
N THR A 40 -10.94 -12.19 -2.67
CA THR A 40 -10.83 -11.47 -3.92
C THR A 40 -9.40 -11.02 -4.14
N LYS A 41 -9.07 -10.78 -5.42
CA LYS A 41 -7.81 -10.16 -5.82
C LYS A 41 -8.17 -8.77 -6.36
N ASN A 42 -8.10 -7.75 -5.52
CA ASN A 42 -8.40 -6.39 -5.92
C ASN A 42 -7.09 -5.64 -6.21
N ASP A 43 -6.52 -5.88 -7.39
CA ASP A 43 -5.26 -5.29 -7.84
C ASP A 43 -5.43 -4.15 -8.86
N THR A 44 -6.64 -3.60 -8.98
CA THR A 44 -7.00 -2.48 -9.87
C THR A 44 -8.06 -1.59 -9.22
N ALA A 45 -8.08 -0.30 -9.53
CA ALA A 45 -9.13 0.63 -9.09
C ALA A 45 -9.72 1.43 -10.26
N ILE A 46 -10.18 0.72 -11.31
CA ILE A 46 -10.70 1.33 -12.55
C ILE A 46 -12.13 1.85 -12.38
N GLY A 47 -13.00 1.05 -11.77
CA GLY A 47 -14.38 1.44 -11.50
C GLY A 47 -14.47 2.49 -10.37
N PRO A 48 -15.50 3.35 -10.39
CA PRO A 48 -15.71 4.36 -9.33
C PRO A 48 -15.91 3.79 -7.92
N GLN A 49 -16.24 2.50 -7.81
CA GLN A 49 -16.42 1.77 -6.55
C GLN A 49 -15.38 0.66 -6.37
N ASP A 50 -14.38 0.61 -7.25
CA ASP A 50 -13.30 -0.37 -7.15
C ASP A 50 -12.25 0.19 -6.20
N PHE A 51 -11.94 -0.61 -5.18
CA PHE A 51 -10.85 -0.31 -4.25
C PHE A 51 -9.85 -1.46 -4.30
N ARG A 52 -8.61 -1.15 -3.93
CA ARG A 52 -7.47 -2.07 -4.03
C ARG A 52 -7.05 -2.62 -2.68
N ASP A 53 -6.55 -3.84 -2.70
CA ASP A 53 -5.98 -4.48 -1.53
C ASP A 53 -4.67 -3.81 -1.13
N GLN A 54 -4.50 -3.59 0.17
CA GLN A 54 -3.32 -2.95 0.74
C GLN A 54 -2.96 -3.59 2.07
N VAL A 55 -1.68 -3.55 2.40
CA VAL A 55 -1.19 -3.84 3.75
C VAL A 55 -0.15 -2.81 4.15
N ALA A 56 -0.18 -2.38 5.40
CA ALA A 56 0.79 -1.45 5.94
C ALA A 56 1.41 -1.99 7.23
N VAL A 57 2.68 -1.64 7.41
CA VAL A 57 3.43 -1.78 8.65
C VAL A 57 3.75 -0.40 9.16
N MET A 58 3.61 -0.17 10.46
CA MET A 58 3.88 1.12 11.08
C MET A 58 4.85 0.97 12.25
N PHE A 59 5.77 1.92 12.34
CA PHE A 59 6.74 2.08 13.40
C PHE A 59 6.71 3.51 13.92
N PRO A 60 6.99 3.77 15.21
CA PRO A 60 7.33 5.11 15.63
C PRO A 60 8.74 5.48 15.15
N VAL A 61 8.92 6.71 14.69
CA VAL A 61 10.26 7.22 14.34
C VAL A 61 11.13 7.29 15.59
N ASN A 62 10.58 7.86 16.68
CA ASN A 62 11.19 7.79 18.00
C ASN A 62 10.70 6.53 18.73
N THR A 63 11.59 5.56 18.87
CA THR A 63 11.31 4.28 19.52
C THR A 63 11.52 4.31 21.04
N ALA A 64 11.97 5.43 21.61
CA ALA A 64 12.17 5.56 23.04
C ALA A 64 10.84 5.87 23.76
N GLY A 65 10.53 5.07 24.78
CA GLY A 65 9.31 5.26 25.59
C GLY A 65 8.09 4.56 25.01
N ALA A 66 6.90 5.08 25.35
CA ALA A 66 5.64 4.52 24.89
C ALA A 66 5.41 4.86 23.40
N PRO A 67 4.92 3.91 22.59
CA PRO A 67 4.60 4.21 21.21
C PRO A 67 3.46 5.24 21.12
N PRO A 68 3.43 6.05 20.04
CA PRO A 68 2.38 7.02 19.83
C PRO A 68 1.06 6.32 19.49
N PHE A 69 -0.01 7.08 19.30
CA PHE A 69 -1.34 6.58 19.01
C PHE A 69 -1.34 5.71 17.74
N GLN A 70 -1.95 4.53 17.81
CA GLN A 70 -1.91 3.56 16.71
C GLN A 70 -2.63 4.02 15.43
N CYS A 71 -3.43 5.09 15.50
CA CYS A 71 -4.04 5.70 14.33
C CYS A 71 -3.12 6.77 13.74
N MET A 72 -1.89 6.37 13.44
CA MET A 72 -0.88 7.14 12.69
C MET A 72 -0.24 8.28 13.48
N GLY A 73 -0.15 8.12 14.80
CA GLY A 73 0.55 9.02 15.70
C GLY A 73 -0.30 10.17 16.25
N GLN A 74 0.39 11.17 16.78
CA GLN A 74 -0.15 12.45 17.23
C GLN A 74 0.98 13.49 17.16
N SER A 75 0.70 14.75 17.51
CA SER A 75 1.73 15.79 17.62
C SER A 75 2.91 15.33 18.50
N GLY A 76 4.13 15.39 17.96
CA GLY A 76 5.36 14.92 18.61
C GLY A 76 5.58 13.40 18.59
N GLY A 77 4.64 12.64 18.01
CA GLY A 77 4.68 11.18 17.88
C GLY A 77 4.68 10.75 16.42
N THR A 78 5.69 11.17 15.65
CA THR A 78 5.86 10.81 14.24
C THR A 78 5.94 9.29 14.07
N THR A 79 5.27 8.79 13.05
CA THR A 79 5.29 7.39 12.63
C THR A 79 5.86 7.28 11.22
N ASN A 80 6.70 6.27 11.01
CA ASN A 80 7.08 5.77 9.69
C ASN A 80 6.12 4.62 9.34
N ILE A 81 5.56 4.65 8.13
CA ILE A 81 4.62 3.66 7.63
C ILE A 81 5.11 3.11 6.28
N TRP A 82 5.19 1.80 6.16
CA TRP A 82 5.46 1.12 4.89
C TRP A 82 4.15 0.54 4.37
N ARG A 83 3.62 1.05 3.26
CA ARG A 83 2.34 0.61 2.71
C ARG A 83 2.51 -0.04 1.35
N TRP A 84 2.31 -1.35 1.29
CA TRP A 84 2.18 -2.06 0.02
C TRP A 84 0.79 -1.82 -0.59
N ASN A 85 0.75 -1.69 -1.91
CA ASN A 85 -0.47 -1.46 -2.68
C ASN A 85 -0.53 -2.38 -3.92
N ALA A 86 -1.59 -3.19 -4.01
CA ALA A 86 -1.78 -4.17 -5.08
C ALA A 86 -1.82 -3.53 -6.47
N GLU A 87 -2.52 -2.39 -6.61
CA GLU A 87 -2.61 -1.63 -7.86
C GLU A 87 -1.24 -1.07 -8.26
N TRP A 88 -0.52 -0.48 -7.30
CA TRP A 88 0.80 0.08 -7.61
C TRP A 88 1.76 -1.00 -8.07
N GLN A 89 1.70 -2.18 -7.47
CA GLN A 89 2.48 -3.32 -7.92
C GLN A 89 2.11 -3.74 -9.35
N LYS A 90 0.81 -3.76 -9.68
CA LYS A 90 0.35 -4.09 -11.03
C LYS A 90 0.90 -3.09 -12.03
N ASP A 91 0.79 -1.80 -11.72
CA ASP A 91 1.22 -0.71 -12.61
C ASP A 91 2.74 -0.69 -12.87
N ILE A 92 3.56 -1.06 -11.88
CA ILE A 92 5.03 -1.17 -12.06
C ILE A 92 5.49 -2.58 -12.51
N GLY A 93 4.57 -3.53 -12.59
CA GLY A 93 4.86 -4.93 -12.88
C GLY A 93 5.34 -5.13 -14.31
N LYS A 94 6.19 -6.15 -14.54
CA LYS A 94 6.74 -6.46 -15.88
C LYS A 94 5.68 -6.80 -16.93
N ASP A 95 4.50 -7.22 -16.48
CA ASP A 95 3.38 -7.59 -17.34
C ASP A 95 2.44 -6.41 -17.61
N SER A 96 2.69 -5.24 -17.00
CA SER A 96 1.99 -4.00 -17.30
C SER A 96 2.90 -3.05 -18.08
N ALA A 97 2.37 -2.45 -19.14
CA ALA A 97 3.07 -1.41 -19.86
C ALA A 97 3.04 -0.06 -19.10
N GLY A 98 2.42 0.04 -17.93
CA GLY A 98 2.27 1.29 -17.18
C GLY A 98 1.04 1.23 -16.28
N ILE A 99 0.28 2.33 -16.17
CA ILE A 99 -1.04 2.30 -15.51
C ILE A 99 -1.92 1.26 -16.21
N TRP A 100 -2.52 0.37 -15.43
CA TRP A 100 -3.65 -0.44 -15.90
C TRP A 100 -4.83 0.49 -16.19
N ASP A 101 -5.26 0.57 -17.45
CA ASP A 101 -6.31 1.50 -17.89
C ASP A 101 -7.66 0.77 -18.14
N VAL A 102 -8.71 1.54 -18.41
CA VAL A 102 -10.04 1.04 -18.76
C VAL A 102 -9.97 0.07 -19.94
N ASP A 103 -9.06 0.30 -20.87
CA ASP A 103 -8.86 -0.52 -22.07
C ASP A 103 -8.26 -1.89 -21.76
N ASP A 104 -7.38 -1.96 -20.75
CA ASP A 104 -6.82 -3.23 -20.27
C ASP A 104 -7.90 -4.05 -19.53
N GLN A 105 -8.75 -3.36 -18.77
CA GLN A 105 -9.85 -3.99 -18.04
C GLN A 105 -11.00 -4.43 -18.96
N TYR A 106 -11.30 -3.65 -20.00
CA TYR A 106 -12.41 -3.87 -20.92
C TYR A 106 -11.95 -3.78 -22.38
N PRO A 107 -11.28 -4.83 -22.92
CA PRO A 107 -10.71 -4.78 -24.28
C PRO A 107 -11.71 -4.56 -25.41
N GLY A 108 -13.01 -4.78 -25.16
CA GLY A 108 -14.09 -4.58 -26.12
C GLY A 108 -14.83 -3.25 -25.98
N ILE A 109 -14.36 -2.34 -25.14
CA ILE A 109 -15.02 -1.05 -24.93
C ILE A 109 -14.87 -0.16 -26.16
N PHE A 110 -15.96 0.51 -26.54
CA PHE A 110 -16.02 1.44 -27.66
C PHE A 110 -16.58 2.78 -27.18
N TRP A 111 -16.12 3.87 -27.79
CA TRP A 111 -16.48 5.23 -27.41
C TRP A 111 -16.74 6.04 -28.68
N ASP A 112 -17.77 6.91 -28.66
CA ASP A 112 -18.13 7.72 -29.82
C ASP A 112 -17.18 8.91 -30.05
N PHE A 113 -16.69 9.56 -28.97
CA PHE A 113 -15.79 10.72 -29.06
C PHE A 113 -15.19 11.11 -27.70
N TYR A 114 -13.87 11.33 -27.64
CA TYR A 114 -13.18 12.05 -26.57
C TYR A 114 -12.45 13.27 -27.15
N PHE A 115 -12.60 14.43 -26.48
CA PHE A 115 -11.97 15.70 -26.90
C PHE A 115 -10.43 15.64 -26.91
N GLU A 116 -9.85 14.65 -26.23
CA GLU A 116 -8.42 14.51 -25.96
C GLU A 116 -7.68 13.63 -26.98
N GLU A 117 -8.41 12.86 -27.79
CA GLU A 117 -7.86 12.12 -28.91
C GLU A 117 -7.78 13.04 -30.14
N PRO A 118 -6.61 13.17 -30.80
CA PRO A 118 -6.53 13.91 -32.05
C PRO A 118 -7.54 13.34 -33.05
N ALA A 119 -8.29 14.22 -33.70
CA ALA A 119 -9.20 13.83 -34.77
C ALA A 119 -8.44 12.95 -35.78
N GLY A 120 -8.89 11.70 -35.96
CA GLY A 120 -8.25 10.72 -36.85
C GLY A 120 -7.56 9.54 -36.18
N GLY A 121 -7.75 9.30 -34.88
CA GLY A 121 -7.27 8.08 -34.22
C GLY A 121 -5.75 8.01 -34.08
N VAL A 122 -5.10 9.18 -33.97
CA VAL A 122 -3.65 9.26 -33.78
C VAL A 122 -3.31 8.74 -32.39
N THR A 123 -2.73 7.54 -32.35
CA THR A 123 -2.08 6.99 -31.17
C THR A 123 -0.87 7.86 -30.85
N TYR A 124 -0.78 8.39 -29.62
CA TYR A 124 0.43 9.04 -29.14
C TYR A 124 1.48 7.94 -28.87
N PRO A 125 2.53 7.80 -29.70
CA PRO A 125 3.45 6.66 -29.62
C PRO A 125 4.33 6.67 -28.36
N ASP A 126 4.35 7.78 -27.64
CA ASP A 126 5.07 8.00 -26.39
C ASP A 126 4.20 7.83 -25.13
N ARG A 127 2.91 7.50 -25.28
CA ARG A 127 1.96 7.46 -24.15
C ARG A 127 1.32 6.10 -24.01
N ILE A 128 1.45 5.56 -22.81
CA ILE A 128 1.00 4.21 -22.46
C ILE A 128 -0.40 4.35 -21.86
N GLY A 129 -1.43 4.19 -22.70
CA GLY A 129 -2.84 4.26 -22.29
C GLY A 129 -3.51 5.61 -22.60
N ARG A 130 -4.84 5.57 -22.78
CA ARG A 130 -5.67 6.73 -23.14
C ARG A 130 -5.83 7.73 -21.99
N SER A 131 -5.61 7.30 -20.75
CA SER A 131 -5.61 8.13 -19.53
C SER A 131 -4.44 9.13 -19.42
N LEU A 132 -3.41 9.02 -20.26
CA LEU A 132 -2.28 9.95 -20.33
C LEU A 132 -2.48 11.11 -21.34
N GLY A 133 -3.73 11.47 -21.63
CA GLY A 133 -4.09 12.60 -22.49
C GLY A 133 -3.48 13.95 -22.05
N PRO A 134 -3.52 15.00 -22.90
CA PRO A 134 -2.90 16.30 -22.62
C PRO A 134 -3.44 16.99 -21.35
N PHE A 135 -4.65 16.63 -20.89
CA PHE A 135 -5.33 17.27 -19.75
C PHE A 135 -5.42 16.36 -18.51
N ASN A 136 -4.29 15.86 -18.01
CA ASN A 136 -4.28 15.10 -16.75
C ASN A 136 -3.88 15.98 -15.55
N SER A 137 -4.85 16.69 -14.97
CA SER A 137 -4.62 17.61 -13.84
C SER A 137 -4.02 16.93 -12.60
N GLY A 138 -4.27 15.63 -12.42
CA GLY A 138 -3.65 14.82 -11.36
C GLY A 138 -2.13 14.72 -11.55
N ILE A 139 -1.67 14.37 -12.75
CA ILE A 139 -0.24 14.34 -13.09
C ILE A 139 0.37 15.75 -12.98
N TRP A 140 -0.28 16.77 -13.56
CA TRP A 140 0.21 18.15 -13.53
C TRP A 140 0.26 18.76 -12.11
N SER A 141 -0.54 18.26 -11.17
CA SER A 141 -0.48 18.65 -9.76
C SER A 141 0.53 17.84 -8.93
N GLY A 142 1.25 16.90 -9.55
CA GLY A 142 2.22 16.05 -8.87
C GLY A 142 1.57 15.00 -7.96
N ASN A 143 0.34 14.57 -8.28
CA ASN A 143 -0.37 13.56 -7.49
C ASN A 143 0.18 12.16 -7.79
N ILE A 144 0.89 11.55 -6.83
CA ILE A 144 1.41 10.17 -6.92
C ILE A 144 0.34 9.10 -7.20
N MET A 145 -0.92 9.39 -6.83
CA MET A 145 -2.03 8.51 -7.17
C MET A 145 -2.32 8.50 -8.68
N SER A 146 -2.07 9.60 -9.37
CA SER A 146 -2.35 9.77 -10.80
C SER A 146 -1.13 9.54 -11.68
N ASP A 147 0.09 9.73 -11.15
CA ASP A 147 1.33 9.59 -11.91
C ASP A 147 2.11 8.32 -11.50
N PRO A 148 2.18 7.28 -12.35
CA PRO A 148 2.88 6.04 -12.05
C PRO A 148 4.40 6.24 -12.09
N THR A 149 4.90 7.28 -12.76
CA THR A 149 6.33 7.57 -12.85
C THR A 149 6.91 8.02 -11.51
N LEU A 150 6.05 8.49 -10.60
CA LEU A 150 6.41 8.81 -9.22
C LEU A 150 6.50 7.57 -8.32
N ARG A 151 6.10 6.39 -8.81
CA ARG A 151 6.05 5.14 -8.03
C ARG A 151 7.30 4.31 -8.31
N VAL A 152 8.31 4.47 -7.46
CA VAL A 152 9.58 3.73 -7.58
C VAL A 152 9.48 2.29 -7.06
N SER A 153 8.47 1.99 -6.24
CA SER A 153 8.29 0.72 -5.55
C SER A 153 6.80 0.39 -5.39
N SER A 154 6.47 -0.90 -5.21
CA SER A 154 5.11 -1.35 -4.87
C SER A 154 4.73 -1.03 -3.42
N VAL A 155 5.73 -0.66 -2.63
CA VAL A 155 5.58 -0.23 -1.24
C VAL A 155 5.87 1.25 -1.19
N GLU A 156 4.95 2.02 -0.62
CA GLU A 156 5.11 3.42 -0.34
C GLU A 156 5.77 3.62 1.03
N ASP A 157 6.82 4.43 1.07
CA ASP A 157 7.39 4.94 2.33
C ASP A 157 6.67 6.23 2.73
N LEU A 158 6.08 6.22 3.92
CA LEU A 158 5.14 7.22 4.39
C LEU A 158 5.52 7.70 5.79
N SER A 159 5.12 8.93 6.09
CA SER A 159 5.20 9.49 7.43
C SER A 159 3.90 10.12 7.88
N ALA A 160 3.61 10.07 9.18
CA ALA A 160 2.44 10.71 9.77
C ALA A 160 2.68 11.17 11.22
N ASN A 161 2.09 12.32 11.55
CA ASN A 161 2.05 12.97 12.87
C ASN A 161 0.61 13.05 13.43
N GLY A 162 -0.18 12.02 13.15
CA GLY A 162 -1.62 11.96 13.39
C GLY A 162 -2.38 11.59 12.13
N PHE A 163 -3.58 11.03 12.32
CA PHE A 163 -4.53 10.85 11.22
C PHE A 163 -4.77 12.20 10.53
N SER A 164 -4.88 12.20 9.20
CA SER A 164 -4.93 13.39 8.32
C SER A 164 -3.59 14.07 7.98
N THR A 165 -2.45 13.58 8.47
CA THR A 165 -1.11 14.13 8.12
C THR A 165 -0.25 13.17 7.30
N LEU A 166 -0.83 12.05 6.86
CA LEU A 166 -0.13 11.03 6.09
C LEU A 166 0.44 11.61 4.80
N THR A 167 1.75 11.47 4.61
CA THR A 167 2.46 12.03 3.46
C THR A 167 3.51 11.04 2.98
N THR A 168 3.65 10.91 1.67
CA THR A 168 4.75 10.19 1.02
C THR A 168 6.09 10.85 1.39
N GLN A 169 7.05 10.04 1.82
CA GLN A 169 8.40 10.54 2.09
C GLN A 169 9.09 10.94 0.78
N ALA A 170 9.99 11.93 0.84
CA ALA A 170 10.78 12.34 -0.32
C ALA A 170 11.80 11.27 -0.72
N HIS A 171 12.28 10.49 0.25
CA HIS A 171 13.14 9.33 0.04
C HIS A 171 12.28 8.06 0.08
N GLN A 172 12.46 7.21 -0.93
CA GLN A 172 11.82 5.90 -1.02
C GLN A 172 12.86 4.83 -0.72
N ASP A 173 12.83 4.29 0.49
CA ASP A 173 13.82 3.31 0.98
C ASP A 173 13.29 1.87 1.00
N VAL A 174 11.98 1.68 0.77
CA VAL A 174 11.31 0.40 0.99
C VAL A 174 10.92 -0.25 -0.32
N ILE A 175 11.27 -1.53 -0.45
CA ILE A 175 10.85 -2.37 -1.57
C ILE A 175 9.96 -3.50 -1.09
N GLY A 176 9.11 -4.01 -1.99
CA GLY A 176 8.30 -5.17 -1.67
C GLY A 176 7.67 -5.82 -2.88
N ASN A 177 7.00 -6.92 -2.62
CA ASN A 177 6.20 -7.64 -3.60
C ASN A 177 5.11 -8.46 -2.88
N GLY A 178 3.94 -8.55 -3.50
CA GLY A 178 2.78 -9.31 -3.06
C GLY A 178 2.36 -10.36 -4.07
N VAL A 179 1.98 -11.54 -3.61
CA VAL A 179 1.38 -12.59 -4.44
C VAL A 179 0.04 -12.98 -3.84
N TRP A 180 -1.00 -12.98 -4.66
CA TRP A 180 -2.30 -13.55 -4.31
C TRP A 180 -2.38 -14.98 -4.82
N GLU A 181 -2.63 -15.92 -3.93
CA GLU A 181 -2.71 -17.35 -4.22
C GLU A 181 -4.17 -17.81 -4.04
N PRO A 182 -4.90 -18.21 -5.11
CA PRO A 182 -6.30 -18.66 -5.00
C PRO A 182 -6.48 -19.92 -4.15
N SER A 183 -5.41 -20.72 -4.02
CA SER A 183 -5.33 -21.92 -3.18
C SER A 183 -4.17 -21.81 -2.19
N GLY A 184 -4.02 -20.62 -1.61
CA GLY A 184 -3.02 -20.34 -0.59
C GLY A 184 -3.25 -21.12 0.70
N SER A 185 -2.21 -21.10 1.54
CA SER A 185 -2.32 -21.52 2.93
C SER A 185 -1.44 -20.63 3.79
N VAL A 186 -2.02 -20.17 4.89
CA VAL A 186 -1.25 -19.44 5.89
C VAL A 186 -0.49 -20.47 6.72
N LYS A 187 0.84 -20.53 6.56
CA LYS A 187 1.69 -21.44 7.34
C LYS A 187 1.57 -21.15 8.85
N GLY A 188 0.98 -22.08 9.58
CA GLY A 188 0.80 -22.02 11.04
C GLY A 188 -0.60 -21.63 11.51
N GLY A 189 -1.54 -21.35 10.59
CA GLY A 189 -2.91 -20.91 10.91
C GLY A 189 -4.01 -21.95 10.72
N GLY A 190 -3.75 -23.09 10.06
CA GLY A 190 -4.79 -24.09 9.77
C GLY A 190 -5.83 -23.66 8.72
N TYR A 191 -5.66 -22.48 8.11
CA TYR A 191 -6.56 -21.95 7.08
C TYR A 191 -6.00 -22.18 5.68
N THR A 192 -6.84 -22.72 4.80
CA THR A 192 -6.59 -22.92 3.37
C THR A 192 -7.58 -22.10 2.56
N GLY A 193 -7.12 -21.43 1.52
CA GLY A 193 -7.96 -20.65 0.61
C GLY A 193 -7.23 -19.46 -0.01
N PRO A 194 -7.94 -18.63 -0.77
CA PRO A 194 -7.45 -17.37 -1.32
C PRO A 194 -6.68 -16.53 -0.27
N THR A 195 -5.41 -16.25 -0.55
CA THR A 195 -4.48 -15.64 0.42
C THR A 195 -3.56 -14.65 -0.27
N TRP A 196 -3.42 -13.45 0.29
CA TRP A 196 -2.31 -12.56 -0.04
C TRP A 196 -1.08 -12.89 0.79
N ARG A 197 0.08 -12.87 0.14
CA ARG A 197 1.40 -12.93 0.77
C ARG A 197 2.25 -11.78 0.28
N VAL A 198 2.52 -10.84 1.16
CA VAL A 198 3.33 -9.65 0.88
C VAL A 198 4.64 -9.73 1.63
N VAL A 199 5.74 -9.42 0.95
CA VAL A 199 7.05 -9.22 1.55
C VAL A 199 7.46 -7.77 1.35
N VAL A 200 7.84 -7.11 2.44
CA VAL A 200 8.46 -5.78 2.42
C VAL A 200 9.86 -5.87 3.01
N LYS A 201 10.79 -5.06 2.48
CA LYS A 201 12.19 -5.05 2.89
C LYS A 201 12.74 -3.63 2.86
N ARG A 202 13.55 -3.31 3.86
CA ARG A 202 14.34 -2.07 3.94
C ARG A 202 15.70 -2.38 4.57
N THR A 203 16.71 -1.54 4.32
CA THR A 203 17.96 -1.59 5.09
C THR A 203 17.69 -1.31 6.58
N LEU A 204 18.54 -1.80 7.48
CA LEU A 204 18.39 -1.56 8.92
C LEU A 204 18.55 -0.08 9.27
N GLU A 205 19.49 0.61 8.60
CA GLU A 205 19.72 2.04 8.74
C GLU A 205 19.50 2.75 7.40
N THR A 206 19.02 3.99 7.47
CA THR A 206 18.81 4.89 6.32
C THR A 206 19.29 6.30 6.67
N GLY A 207 19.40 7.17 5.67
CA GLY A 207 19.78 8.57 5.86
C GLY A 207 18.60 9.49 6.20
N ASP A 208 17.36 9.00 6.13
CA ASP A 208 16.15 9.81 6.37
C ASP A 208 15.88 9.93 7.88
N ALA A 209 15.61 11.15 8.34
CA ALA A 209 15.29 11.43 9.74
C ALA A 209 13.86 11.02 10.12
N ASN A 210 12.98 10.82 9.13
CA ASN A 210 11.63 10.33 9.34
C ASN A 210 11.56 8.79 9.34
N ASP A 211 12.70 8.15 9.22
CA ASP A 211 12.83 6.71 9.23
C ASP A 211 13.11 6.16 10.61
N VAL A 212 12.37 5.11 10.97
CA VAL A 212 12.75 4.27 12.11
C VAL A 212 14.12 3.65 11.82
N GLN A 213 15.03 3.71 12.78
CA GLN A 213 16.36 3.09 12.66
C GLN A 213 16.37 1.78 13.42
N PHE A 214 16.80 0.71 12.76
CA PHE A 214 16.84 -0.63 13.35
C PHE A 214 18.25 -1.02 13.76
N LYS A 215 18.39 -1.59 14.96
CA LYS A 215 19.65 -2.13 15.47
C LYS A 215 19.44 -3.53 16.02
N ALA A 216 20.45 -4.39 15.87
CA ALA A 216 20.40 -5.73 16.44
C ALA A 216 20.22 -5.68 17.96
N GLY A 217 19.36 -6.54 18.51
CA GLY A 217 19.00 -6.58 19.93
C GLY A 217 17.97 -5.53 20.36
N MET A 218 17.54 -4.65 19.45
CA MET A 218 16.54 -3.63 19.75
C MET A 218 15.13 -4.22 19.79
N SER A 219 14.30 -3.66 20.68
CA SER A 219 12.86 -3.87 20.68
C SER A 219 12.17 -2.64 20.09
N VAL A 220 11.46 -2.81 18.98
CA VAL A 220 10.82 -1.73 18.23
C VAL A 220 9.31 -1.94 18.24
N PRO A 221 8.49 -0.92 18.60
CA PRO A 221 7.05 -1.01 18.46
C PRO A 221 6.65 -1.15 16.99
N ILE A 222 5.77 -2.11 16.68
CA ILE A 222 5.27 -2.39 15.34
C ILE A 222 3.74 -2.53 15.36
N ALA A 223 3.06 -1.92 14.40
CA ALA A 223 1.62 -2.04 14.19
C ALA A 223 1.32 -2.37 12.72
N PHE A 224 0.14 -2.90 12.47
CA PHE A 224 -0.28 -3.39 11.16
C PHE A 224 -1.65 -2.86 10.77
N ALA A 225 -1.82 -2.60 9.48
CA ALA A 225 -3.13 -2.35 8.90
C ALA A 225 -3.33 -3.13 7.60
N VAL A 226 -4.56 -3.55 7.33
CA VAL A 226 -4.94 -4.25 6.09
C VAL A 226 -6.22 -3.62 5.56
N TRP A 227 -6.32 -3.50 4.24
CA TRP A 227 -7.51 -3.06 3.52
C TRP A 227 -7.88 -4.13 2.50
N ASP A 228 -9.14 -4.58 2.55
CA ASP A 228 -9.78 -5.42 1.54
C ASP A 228 -10.61 -4.53 0.61
N GLY A 229 -10.22 -4.51 -0.66
CA GLY A 229 -10.84 -3.68 -1.69
C GLY A 229 -12.30 -4.07 -1.99
N ALA A 230 -12.63 -5.36 -1.96
CA ALA A 230 -14.00 -5.84 -2.16
C ALA A 230 -14.92 -5.46 -1.01
N ASN A 231 -14.38 -5.30 0.20
CA ASN A 231 -15.10 -4.77 1.36
C ASN A 231 -15.03 -3.23 1.46
N ILE A 232 -14.78 -2.54 0.34
CA ILE A 232 -14.74 -1.07 0.20
C ILE A 232 -13.77 -0.34 1.15
N GLU A 233 -12.80 -1.06 1.70
CA GLU A 233 -11.85 -0.55 2.67
C GLU A 233 -10.83 0.37 1.97
N ARG A 234 -10.73 1.61 2.45
CA ARG A 234 -9.73 2.61 2.00
C ARG A 234 -9.50 3.67 3.07
N ASN A 235 -8.39 4.39 2.99
CA ASN A 235 -8.05 5.46 3.94
C ASN A 235 -8.13 4.97 5.40
N GLY A 236 -8.95 5.61 6.25
CA GLY A 236 -9.16 5.21 7.64
C GLY A 236 -10.08 3.98 7.82
N MET A 237 -10.78 3.54 6.78
CA MET A 237 -11.63 2.33 6.82
C MET A 237 -10.75 1.12 6.56
N LYS A 238 -10.21 0.55 7.63
CA LYS A 238 -9.21 -0.51 7.57
C LYS A 238 -9.25 -1.40 8.80
N SER A 239 -8.73 -2.60 8.61
CA SER A 239 -8.35 -3.48 9.69
C SER A 239 -7.10 -2.94 10.37
N LEU A 240 -7.14 -2.71 11.67
CA LEU A 240 -6.01 -2.17 12.45
C LEU A 240 -5.64 -3.11 13.60
N SER A 241 -4.35 -3.20 13.90
CA SER A 241 -3.84 -3.89 15.09
C SER A 241 -3.54 -2.92 16.24
N THR A 242 -3.32 -3.45 17.44
CA THR A 242 -2.61 -2.73 18.49
C THR A 242 -1.11 -2.68 18.17
N TRP A 243 -0.33 -2.00 19.01
CA TRP A 243 1.12 -2.14 19.00
C TRP A 243 1.56 -3.51 19.49
N PHE A 244 2.56 -4.07 18.81
CA PHE A 244 3.34 -5.23 19.20
C PHE A 244 4.80 -4.83 19.34
N THR A 245 5.63 -5.74 19.82
CA THR A 245 7.09 -5.55 19.91
C THR A 245 7.79 -6.45 18.91
N LEU A 246 8.44 -5.84 17.92
CA LEU A 246 9.42 -6.49 17.07
C LEU A 246 10.75 -6.57 17.82
N LYS A 247 11.28 -7.78 18.01
CA LYS A 247 12.64 -7.99 18.52
C LYS A 247 13.55 -8.39 17.37
N LEU A 248 14.64 -7.65 17.21
CA LEU A 248 15.63 -7.84 16.14
C LEU A 248 16.88 -8.57 16.63
#